data_AF-A0A9P0LG61-F1
#
_entry.id   AF-A0A9P0LG61-F1
#
_cell.length_a   1.000
_cell.length_b   1.000
_cell.length_c   1.000
_cell.angle_alpha   90.00
_cell.angle_beta   90.00
_cell.angle_gamma   90.00
#
_symmetry.space_group_name_H-M   'P 1'
#
loop_
_entity.id
_entity.type
_entity.pdbx_description
1 polymer ?
#
loop_
_entity_poly.entity_id
_entity_poly.type
_entity_poly.pdbx_seq_one_letter_code
_entity_poly.pdbx_strand_id
1 'polypeptide(L)' 'MIIVALIVIILTYIVCYNYKLLTYWKRKGVKYVPPLPFVGNSLPVLSGNKNLNEFVIDLYRWYPEER' A
#
# COMPACT_ATOMS: atom_id res chain seq x y z
N MET A 1 -17.60 11.09 25.86
CA MET A 1 -16.97 12.09 24.97
C MET A 1 -15.46 11.90 24.86
N ILE A 2 -14.70 11.79 25.97
CA ILE A 2 -13.24 11.59 25.94
C ILE A 2 -12.82 10.31 25.19
N ILE A 3 -13.47 9.17 25.47
CA ILE A 3 -13.16 7.89 24.80
C ILE A 3 -13.34 7.99 23.29
N VAL A 4 -14.44 8.61 22.84
CA VAL A 4 -14.71 8.82 21.41
C VAL A 4 -13.64 9.70 20.78
N ALA A 5 -13.22 10.77 21.46
CA ALA A 5 -12.15 11.64 20.97
C ALA A 5 -10.81 10.87 20.84
N LEU A 6 -10.46 10.03 21.82
CA LEU A 6 -9.26 9.19 21.76
C LEU A 6 -9.31 8.20 20.60
N ILE A 7 -10.45 7.56 20.35
CA ILE A 7 -10.63 6.65 19.21
C ILE A 7 -10.39 7.40 17.89
N VAL A 8 -10.97 8.59 17.73
CA VAL A 8 -10.80 9.41 16.52
C VAL A 8 -9.33 9.80 16.32
N ILE A 9 -8.62 10.18 17.39
CA ILE A 9 -7.18 10.51 17.33
C ILE A 9 -6.38 9.29 16.87
N ILE A 10 -6.64 8.12 17.45
CA ILE A 10 -5.93 6.87 17.11
C ILE A 10 -6.19 6.48 15.65
N LEU A 11 -7.45 6.51 15.21
CA LEU A 11 -7.81 6.21 13.81
C LEU A 11 -7.14 7.17 12.84
N THR A 12 -7.14 8.47 13.16
CA THR A 12 -6.48 9.49 12.34
C THR A 12 -4.97 9.23 12.25
N TYR A 13 -4.33 8.92 13.37
CA TYR A 13 -2.91 8.57 13.40
C TYR A 13 -2.61 7.35 12.52
N ILE A 14 -3.41 6.28 12.64
CA ILE A 14 -3.27 5.06 11.84
C ILE A 14 -3.39 5.38 10.35
N VAL A 15 -4.41 6.13 9.94
CA VAL A 15 -4.63 6.49 8.53
C VAL A 15 -3.47 7.33 7.99
N CYS A 16 -3.05 8.36 8.72
CA CYS A 16 -1.92 9.21 8.32
C CYS A 16 -0.60 8.43 8.22
N TYR A 17 -0.34 7.54 9.17
CA TYR A 17 0.85 6.71 9.17
C TYR A 17 0.86 5.73 7.99
N ASN A 18 -0.27 5.04 7.74
CA ASN A 18 -0.42 4.15 6.59
C ASN A 18 -0.25 4.90 5.27
N TYR A 19 -0.88 6.07 5.12
CA TYR A 19 -0.72 6.89 3.93
C TYR A 19 0.75 7.27 3.69
N LYS A 20 1.49 7.64 4.75
CA LYS A 20 2.92 7.94 4.66
C LYS A 20 3.74 6.73 4.23
N LEU A 21 3.44 5.53 4.71
CA LEU A 21 4.12 4.31 4.28
C LEU A 21 3.83 3.99 2.81
N LEU A 22 2.55 3.97 2.44
CA LEU A 22 2.08 3.61 1.10
C LEU A 22 2.56 4.59 0.01
N THR A 23 2.81 5.85 0.35
CA THR A 23 3.32 6.87 -0.58
C THR A 23 4.84 7.05 -0.54
N TYR A 24 5.60 6.13 0.06
CA TYR A 24 7.07 6.23 0.13
C TYR A 24 7.72 6.38 -1.25
N TRP A 25 7.41 5.48 -2.18
CA TRP A 25 7.99 5.49 -3.53
C TRP A 25 7.51 6.70 -4.34
N LYS A 26 6.25 7.09 -4.17
CA LYS A 26 5.70 8.35 -4.71
C LYS A 26 6.56 9.55 -4.33
N ARG A 27 6.92 9.70 -3.05
CA ARG A 27 7.75 10.80 -2.56
C ARG A 27 9.20 10.76 -3.06
N LYS A 28 9.67 9.59 -3.47
CA LYS A 28 11.02 9.39 -4.03
C LYS A 28 11.07 9.56 -5.55
N GLY A 29 9.92 9.81 -6.21
CA GLY A 29 9.85 9.91 -7.67
C GLY A 29 10.05 8.56 -8.38
N VAL A 30 9.97 7.44 -7.64
CA VAL A 30 10.08 6.10 -8.20
C VAL A 30 8.70 5.68 -8.68
N LYS A 31 8.59 5.17 -9.91
CA LYS A 31 7.33 4.63 -10.42
C LYS A 31 6.85 3.51 -9.50
N TYR A 32 5.58 3.53 -9.16
CA TYR A 32 5.02 2.65 -8.16
C TYR A 32 3.58 2.34 -8.48
N VAL A 33 3.16 1.17 -8.06
CA VAL A 33 1.79 0.71 -8.23
C VAL A 33 0.95 1.35 -7.14
N PRO A 34 -0.13 2.08 -7.49
CA PRO A 34 -1.01 2.70 -6.51
C PRO A 34 -1.53 1.65 -5.51
N PRO A 35 -1.14 1.74 -4.23
CA PRO A 35 -1.55 0.77 -3.23
C PRO A 35 -2.99 0.99 -2.79
N LEU A 36 -3.68 -0.10 -2.45
CA LEU A 36 -4.96 -0.02 -1.75
C LEU A 36 -4.76 0.44 -0.30
N PRO A 37 -5.71 1.19 0.28
CA PRO A 37 -5.69 1.52 1.70
C PRO A 37 -5.57 0.27 2.57
N PHE A 38 -4.76 0.35 3.64
CA PHE A 38 -4.51 -0.71 4.65
C PHE A 38 -3.80 -1.98 4.15
N VAL A 39 -4.12 -2.51 2.97
CA VAL A 39 -3.57 -3.78 2.46
C VAL A 39 -2.44 -3.61 1.43
N GLY A 40 -2.26 -2.39 0.91
CA GLY A 40 -1.23 -2.11 -0.09
C GLY A 40 -1.48 -2.82 -1.41
N ASN A 41 -0.41 -3.29 -2.05
CA ASN A 41 -0.47 -4.07 -3.30
C ASN A 41 -0.50 -5.58 -3.05
N SER A 42 -0.45 -6.01 -1.79
CA SER A 42 -0.35 -7.43 -1.42
C SER A 42 -1.68 -8.17 -1.48
N LEU A 43 -2.80 -7.49 -1.75
CA LEU A 43 -4.14 -8.10 -1.76
C LEU A 43 -4.24 -9.37 -2.62
N PRO A 44 -3.71 -9.43 -3.86
CA PRO A 44 -3.77 -10.64 -4.67
C PRO A 44 -3.06 -11.84 -4.02
N VAL A 45 -1.96 -11.58 -3.29
CA VAL A 45 -1.21 -12.60 -2.57
C VAL A 45 -1.95 -13.02 -1.30
N LEU A 46 -2.46 -12.05 -0.53
CA LEU A 46 -3.20 -12.32 0.72
C LEU A 46 -4.54 -13.03 0.49
N SER A 47 -5.21 -12.74 -0.62
CA SER A 47 -6.45 -13.42 -1.03
C SER A 47 -6.22 -14.80 -1.65
N GLY A 48 -4.97 -15.23 -1.83
CA GLY A 48 -4.62 -16.50 -2.46
C GLY A 48 -4.87 -16.53 -3.97
N ASN A 49 -5.25 -15.40 -4.58
CA ASN A 49 -5.49 -15.29 -6.02
C ASN A 49 -4.20 -15.40 -6.85
N LYS A 50 -3.05 -15.05 -6.26
CA LYS A 50 -1.72 -15.16 -6.88
C LYS A 50 -0.71 -15.61 -5.85
N ASN A 51 0.30 -16.38 -6.28
CA ASN A 51 1.46 -16.59 -5.44
C ASN A 51 2.41 -15.37 -5.48
N LEU A 52 3.36 -15.32 -4.56
CA LEU A 52 4.30 -14.20 -4.45
C LEU A 52 5.15 -14.03 -5.73
N ASN A 53 5.56 -15.13 -6.36
CA ASN A 53 6.42 -15.08 -7.55
C ASN A 53 5.67 -14.50 -8.75
N GLU A 54 4.43 -14.91 -8.97
CA GLU A 54 3.54 -14.36 -9.99
C GLU A 54 3.33 -12.85 -9.79
N PHE A 55 3.06 -12.43 -8.55
CA PHE A 55 2.90 -11.02 -8.22
C PHE A 55 4.16 -10.20 -8.54
N VAL A 56 5.35 -10.72 -8.21
CA VAL A 56 6.62 -10.03 -8.53
C VAL A 56 6.83 -9.93 -10.03
N ILE A 57 6.54 -10.99 -10.80
CA ILE A 57 6.63 -10.96 -12.27
C ILE A 57 5.69 -9.90 -12.86
N ASP A 58 4.47 -9.79 -12.34
CA ASP A 58 3.51 -8.78 -12.79
C ASP A 58 3.99 -7.36 -12.51
N LEU A 59 4.65 -7.14 -11.36
CA LEU A 59 5.25 -5.84 -11.03
C LEU A 59 6.29 -5.40 -12.08
N TYR A 60 7.15 -6.33 -12.54
CA TYR A 60 8.11 -6.07 -13.63
C TYR A 60 7.46 -5.89 -15.01
N ARG A 61 6.22 -6.35 -15.20
CA ARG A 61 5.48 -6.20 -16.46
C ARG A 61 4.71 -4.88 -16.52
N TRP A 62 4.40 -4.28 -15.38
CA TRP A 62 3.72 -2.98 -15.33
C TRP A 62 4.57 -1.80 -15.81
N TYR A 63 5.91 -1.95 -15.79
CA TYR A 63 6.85 -0.93 -16.25
C TYR A 63 7.80 -1.50 -17.31
N PRO A 64 7.31 -1.86 -18.51
CA PRO A 64 8.12 -2.54 -19.52
C PRO A 64 9.24 -1.66 -20.09
N GLU A 65 9.07 -0.33 -20.06
CA GLU A 65 10.05 0.65 -20.53
C GLU A 65 11.24 0.87 -19.58
N GLU A 66 11.19 0.30 -18.37
CA GLU A 66 12.27 0.44 -17.37
C GLU A 66 13.24 -0.76 -17.35
N ARG A 67 13.15 -1.63 -18.35
CA ARG A 67 14.02 -2.81 -18.51
C ARG A 67 15.30 -2.51 -19.26
#